data_AF-F5J2D2-F1
#
_entry.id   AF-F5J2D2-F1
#
_cell.length_a   1.000
_cell.length_b   1.000
_cell.length_c   1.000
_cell.angle_alpha   90.00
_cell.angle_beta   90.00
_cell.angle_gamma   90.00
#
_symmetry.space_group_name_H-M   'P 1'
#
loop_
_entity.id
_entity.type
_entity.pdbx_description
1 polymer ?
#
loop_
_entity_poly.entity_id
_entity_poly.type
_entity_poly.pdbx_seq_one_letter_code
_entity_poly.pdbx_strand_id
1 'polypeptide(L)'
;MNQREINLLNKLVSNARAIISNHVALSLGVLIMNGIVSDLKYKKIELDIDLNIFNEVHSLINQYAIGTERLRYNFEYLEKQDKELDRIIVLHKSRILSKCFEIVNKYGNRNE
;
A
#
# COMPACT_ATOMS: atom_id res chain seq x y z
N MET A 1 9.32 -12.41 17.60
CA MET A 1 9.67 -11.21 16.80
C MET A 1 10.37 -10.21 17.70
N ASN A 2 11.44 -9.55 17.23
CA ASN A 2 12.07 -8.44 17.94
C ASN A 2 11.26 -7.14 17.78
N GLN A 3 11.60 -6.09 18.55
CA GLN A 3 10.85 -4.83 18.53
C GLN A 3 10.78 -4.18 17.13
N ARG A 4 11.85 -4.30 16.32
CA ARG A 4 11.87 -3.72 14.97
C ARG A 4 10.92 -4.45 14.03
N GLU A 5 10.81 -5.78 14.16
CA GLU A 5 9.87 -6.61 13.41
C GLU A 5 8.42 -6.29 13.81
N ILE A 6 8.15 -6.12 15.11
CA ILE A 6 6.83 -5.72 15.62
C ILE A 6 6.43 -4.36 15.04
N ASN A 7 7.35 -3.40 15.02
CA ASN A 7 7.10 -2.06 14.46
C ASN A 7 6.77 -2.12 12.97
N LEU A 8 7.42 -2.99 12.18
CA LEU A 8 7.09 -3.17 10.77
C LEU A 8 5.71 -3.79 10.56
N LEU A 9 5.36 -4.80 11.36
CA LEU A 9 4.02 -5.41 11.31
C LEU A 9 2.94 -4.40 11.70
N ASN A 10 3.18 -3.57 12.72
CA ASN A 10 2.28 -2.50 13.11
C ASN A 10 2.10 -1.46 11.99
N LYS A 11 3.16 -1.12 11.25
CA LYS A 11 3.05 -0.26 10.05
C LYS A 11 2.20 -0.92 8.96
N LEU A 12 2.41 -2.21 8.70
CA LEU A 12 1.62 -2.99 7.72
C LEU A 12 0.12 -2.92 8.05
N VAL A 13 -0.24 -3.24 9.30
CA VAL A 13 -1.63 -3.21 9.79
C VAL A 13 -2.20 -1.78 9.75
N SER A 14 -1.44 -0.78 10.20
CA SER A 14 -1.87 0.61 10.22
C SER A 14 -2.20 1.11 8.80
N ASN A 15 -1.32 0.86 7.83
CA ASN A 15 -1.56 1.24 6.44
C ASN A 15 -2.75 0.47 5.83
N ALA A 16 -2.91 -0.82 6.16
CA ALA A 16 -4.06 -1.60 5.71
C ALA A 16 -5.39 -1.02 6.24
N ARG A 17 -5.43 -0.63 7.53
CA ARG A 17 -6.58 0.07 8.12
C ARG A 17 -6.83 1.41 7.43
N ALA A 18 -5.80 2.21 7.18
CA ALA A 18 -5.93 3.50 6.49
C ALA A 18 -6.52 3.35 5.07
N ILE A 19 -6.10 2.33 4.33
CA ILE A 19 -6.64 2.00 3.00
C ILE A 19 -8.12 1.60 3.11
N ILE A 20 -8.46 0.67 4.00
CA ILE A 20 -9.84 0.18 4.16
C ILE A 20 -10.79 1.32 4.54
N SER A 21 -10.34 2.20 5.44
CA SER A 21 -11.12 3.33 5.96
C SER A 21 -11.08 4.57 5.07
N ASN A 22 -10.42 4.52 3.90
CA ASN A 22 -10.22 5.65 2.99
C ASN A 22 -9.54 6.88 3.62
N HIS A 23 -8.80 6.72 4.72
CA HIS A 23 -7.98 7.80 5.30
C HIS A 23 -6.77 8.15 4.43
N VAL A 24 -6.41 7.26 3.49
CA VAL A 24 -5.37 7.48 2.49
C VAL A 24 -5.91 7.13 1.11
N ALA A 25 -5.50 7.88 0.09
CA ALA A 25 -5.78 7.52 -1.29
C ALA A 25 -5.19 6.13 -1.60
N LEU A 26 -5.91 5.31 -2.36
CA LEU A 26 -5.56 3.91 -2.59
C LEU A 26 -4.18 3.75 -3.27
N SER A 27 -3.85 4.62 -4.23
CA SER A 27 -2.54 4.66 -4.90
C SER A 27 -1.39 4.94 -3.93
N LEU A 28 -1.57 5.93 -3.04
CA LEU A 28 -0.58 6.26 -2.00
C LEU A 28 -0.47 5.12 -0.98
N GLY A 29 -1.59 4.51 -0.59
CA GLY A 29 -1.61 3.34 0.27
C GLY A 29 -0.81 2.17 -0.32
N VAL A 30 -0.95 1.89 -1.63
CA VAL A 30 -0.17 0.86 -2.34
C VAL A 30 1.32 1.18 -2.33
N LEU A 31 1.71 2.44 -2.60
CA LEU A 31 3.11 2.87 -2.55
C LEU A 31 3.74 2.60 -1.18
N ILE A 32 3.07 3.01 -0.11
CA ILE A 32 3.50 2.77 1.27
C ILE A 32 3.57 1.26 1.56
N MET A 33 2.55 0.50 1.14
CA MET A 33 2.51 -0.94 1.38
C MET A 33 3.66 -1.67 0.69
N ASN A 34 3.98 -1.30 -0.56
CA ASN A 34 5.09 -1.91 -1.29
C ASN A 34 6.44 -1.65 -0.59
N GLY A 35 6.63 -0.45 -0.02
CA GLY A 35 7.79 -0.16 0.83
C GLY A 35 7.87 -1.06 2.06
N ILE A 36 6.76 -1.20 2.80
CA ILE A 36 6.68 -2.08 3.99
C ILE A 36 6.94 -3.55 3.62
N VAL A 37 6.35 -4.03 2.52
CA VAL A 37 6.57 -5.40 2.00
C VAL A 37 8.04 -5.63 1.64
N SER A 38 8.67 -4.64 1.01
CA SER A 38 10.11 -4.71 0.66
C SER A 38 10.98 -4.79 1.91
N ASP A 39 10.67 -4.01 2.96
CA ASP A 39 11.38 -4.06 4.24
C ASP A 39 11.22 -5.41 4.95
N LEU A 40 10.01 -5.99 4.93
CA LEU A 40 9.73 -7.32 5.48
C LEU A 40 10.57 -8.39 4.74
N LYS A 41 10.58 -8.35 3.41
CA LYS A 41 11.38 -9.26 2.57
C LYS A 41 12.88 -9.11 2.84
N TYR A 42 13.40 -7.89 2.86
CA TYR A 42 14.82 -7.61 3.13
C TYR A 42 15.26 -8.16 4.49
N LYS A 43 14.39 -8.05 5.50
CA LYS A 43 14.65 -8.57 6.86
C LYS A 43 14.32 -10.06 7.03
N LYS A 44 13.89 -10.75 5.98
CA LYS A 44 13.48 -12.17 6.00
C LYS A 44 12.38 -12.46 7.04
N ILE A 45 11.45 -11.51 7.20
CA ILE A 45 10.27 -11.69 8.05
C ILE A 45 9.21 -12.38 7.22
N GLU A 46 8.95 -13.65 7.51
CA GLU A 46 7.93 -14.43 6.80
C GLU A 46 6.55 -14.15 7.39
N LEU A 47 5.61 -13.87 6.50
CA LEU A 47 4.20 -13.74 6.83
C LEU A 47 3.44 -14.84 6.10
N ASP A 48 2.45 -15.40 6.77
CA ASP A 48 1.51 -16.39 6.22
C ASP A 48 0.44 -15.71 5.35
N ILE A 49 0.85 -14.76 4.51
CA ILE A 49 -0.02 -14.07 3.54
C ILE A 49 0.79 -13.71 2.29
N ASP A 50 0.20 -13.96 1.12
CA ASP A 50 0.77 -13.46 -0.13
C ASP A 50 0.47 -11.97 -0.30
N LEU A 51 1.52 -11.15 -0.32
CA LEU A 51 1.49 -9.70 -0.45
C LEU A 51 1.90 -9.20 -1.85
N ASN A 52 2.05 -10.09 -2.83
CA ASN A 52 2.53 -9.73 -4.16
C ASN A 52 1.65 -8.73 -4.90
N ILE A 53 0.34 -8.68 -4.60
CA ILE A 53 -0.58 -7.68 -5.19
C ILE A 53 -0.07 -6.23 -5.03
N PHE A 54 0.57 -5.90 -3.90
CA PHE A 54 1.09 -4.55 -3.69
C PHE A 54 2.27 -4.23 -4.60
N ASN A 55 3.13 -5.21 -4.87
CA ASN A 55 4.22 -5.07 -5.83
C ASN A 55 3.71 -5.03 -7.27
N GLU A 56 2.74 -5.88 -7.62
CA GLU A 56 2.07 -5.88 -8.93
C GLU A 56 1.52 -4.50 -9.25
N VAL A 57 0.67 -3.95 -8.37
CA VAL A 57 0.05 -2.64 -8.61
C VAL A 57 1.09 -1.52 -8.54
N HIS A 58 2.04 -1.58 -7.60
CA HIS A 58 3.13 -0.61 -7.55
C HIS A 58 3.90 -0.53 -8.87
N SER A 59 4.20 -1.66 -9.51
CA SER A 59 4.93 -1.69 -10.79
C SER A 59 4.18 -1.00 -11.93
N LEU A 60 2.83 -0.94 -11.85
CA LEU A 60 1.99 -0.25 -12.83
C LEU A 60 1.91 1.26 -12.55
N ILE A 61 2.01 1.67 -11.28
CA ILE A 61 1.74 3.05 -10.88
C ILE A 61 2.99 3.87 -10.50
N ASN A 62 4.17 3.24 -10.37
CA ASN A 62 5.40 3.90 -9.91
C ASN A 62 5.90 5.04 -10.83
N GLN A 63 5.39 5.12 -12.05
CA GLN A 63 5.68 6.17 -13.03
C GLN A 63 4.85 7.45 -12.83
N TYR A 64 3.79 7.40 -12.00
CA TYR A 64 2.91 8.55 -11.75
C TYR A 64 3.33 9.30 -10.48
N ALA A 65 3.00 10.59 -10.45
CA ALA A 65 3.14 11.47 -9.30
C ALA A 65 1.97 11.23 -8.33
N ILE A 66 2.26 10.57 -7.20
CA ILE A 66 1.30 10.14 -6.20
C ILE A 66 1.51 10.88 -4.88
N GLY A 67 2.77 11.18 -4.54
CA GLY A 67 3.18 11.79 -3.28
C GLY A 67 3.48 13.27 -3.38
N THR A 68 4.51 13.72 -2.65
CA THR A 68 4.90 15.12 -2.55
C THR A 68 5.48 15.68 -3.84
N GLU A 69 5.95 14.82 -4.75
CA GLU A 69 6.41 15.19 -6.09
C GLU A 69 5.32 15.87 -6.93
N ARG A 70 4.04 15.67 -6.61
CA ARG A 70 2.90 16.37 -7.25
C ARG A 70 3.03 17.89 -7.16
N LEU A 71 3.66 18.41 -6.10
CA LEU A 71 3.89 19.85 -5.91
C LEU A 71 4.83 20.47 -6.97
N ARG A 72 5.50 19.64 -7.79
CA ARG A 72 6.44 20.07 -8.84
C ARG A 72 5.79 20.16 -10.23
N TYR A 73 4.55 19.72 -10.37
CA TYR A 73 3.86 19.65 -11.66
C TYR A 73 2.68 20.61 -11.73
N ASN A 74 2.34 21.04 -12.94
CA ASN A 74 1.13 21.83 -13.17
C ASN A 74 -0.13 20.94 -13.14
N PHE A 75 -1.29 21.59 -13.05
CA PHE A 75 -2.58 20.92 -12.95
C PHE A 75 -2.87 20.06 -14.18
N GLU A 76 -2.62 20.55 -15.39
CA GLU A 76 -2.96 19.85 -16.63
C GLU A 76 -2.18 18.53 -16.79
N TYR A 77 -0.94 18.50 -16.29
CA TYR A 77 -0.14 17.28 -16.25
C TYR A 77 -0.69 16.28 -15.22
N LEU A 78 -0.99 16.75 -14.01
CA LEU A 78 -1.54 15.91 -12.95
C LEU A 78 -2.91 15.34 -13.32
N GLU A 79 -3.78 16.12 -13.95
CA GLU A 79 -5.10 15.67 -14.39
C GLU A 79 -5.00 14.50 -15.39
N LYS A 80 -4.05 14.55 -16.32
CA LYS A 80 -3.80 13.44 -17.27
C LYS A 80 -3.30 12.19 -16.55
N GLN A 81 -2.40 12.36 -15.59
CA GLN A 81 -1.91 11.23 -14.80
C GLN A 81 -3.00 10.60 -13.95
N ASP A 82 -3.82 11.42 -13.28
CA ASP A 82 -4.88 10.94 -12.39
C ASP A 82 -5.91 10.11 -13.17
N LYS A 83 -6.25 10.50 -14.42
CA LYS A 83 -7.14 9.71 -15.29
C LYS A 83 -6.61 8.31 -15.59
N GLU A 84 -5.31 8.17 -15.86
CA GLU A 84 -4.71 6.86 -16.12
C GLU A 84 -4.53 6.04 -14.83
N LEU A 85 -4.13 6.72 -13.76
CA LEU A 85 -3.96 6.12 -12.44
C LEU A 85 -5.29 5.54 -11.91
N ASP A 86 -6.39 6.28 -12.04
CA ASP A 86 -7.72 5.85 -11.61
C ASP A 86 -8.17 4.57 -12.34
N ARG A 87 -7.90 4.47 -13.64
CA ARG A 87 -8.22 3.26 -14.42
C ARG A 87 -7.50 2.04 -13.86
N ILE A 88 -6.20 2.15 -13.61
CA ILE A 88 -5.40 1.05 -13.04
C ILE A 88 -5.92 0.71 -11.64
N ILE A 89 -6.12 1.70 -10.79
CA ILE A 89 -6.52 1.50 -9.39
C ILE A 89 -7.89 0.84 -9.30
N VAL A 90 -8.86 1.24 -10.13
CA VAL A 90 -10.20 0.64 -10.15
C VAL A 90 -10.15 -0.85 -10.45
N LEU A 91 -9.31 -1.27 -11.42
CA LEU A 91 -9.18 -2.68 -11.81
C LEU A 91 -8.64 -3.57 -10.68
N HIS A 92 -7.80 -3.02 -9.79
CA HIS A 92 -7.18 -3.79 -8.71
C HIS A 92 -7.81 -3.55 -7.33
N LYS A 93 -8.74 -2.59 -7.20
CA LYS A 93 -9.31 -2.14 -5.92
C LYS A 93 -9.83 -3.28 -5.05
N SER A 94 -10.63 -4.18 -5.61
CA SER A 94 -11.20 -5.31 -4.85
C SER A 94 -10.10 -6.23 -4.30
N ARG A 95 -9.09 -6.57 -5.11
CA ARG A 95 -7.96 -7.43 -4.70
C ARG A 95 -7.11 -6.76 -3.61
N ILE A 96 -6.84 -5.46 -3.74
CA ILE A 96 -6.10 -4.69 -2.73
C ILE A 96 -6.88 -4.66 -1.41
N LEU A 97 -8.17 -4.33 -1.44
CA LEU A 97 -9.00 -4.25 -0.24
C LEU A 97 -9.12 -5.61 0.44
N SER A 98 -9.39 -6.67 -0.32
CA SER A 98 -9.42 -8.05 0.20
C SER A 98 -8.12 -8.39 0.94
N LYS A 99 -6.97 -8.01 0.39
CA LYS A 99 -5.69 -8.28 1.03
C LYS A 99 -5.46 -7.42 2.28
N CYS A 100 -5.90 -6.16 2.27
CA CYS A 100 -5.87 -5.31 3.46
C CYS A 100 -6.72 -5.90 4.58
N PHE A 101 -7.92 -6.41 4.29
CA PHE A 101 -8.75 -7.09 5.29
C PHE A 101 -8.07 -8.33 5.85
N GLU A 102 -7.43 -9.14 5.01
CA GLU A 102 -6.67 -10.31 5.45
C GLU A 102 -5.52 -9.94 6.40
N ILE A 103 -4.76 -8.87 6.08
CA ILE A 103 -3.71 -8.32 6.95
C ILE A 103 -4.29 -7.95 8.32
N VAL A 104 -5.38 -7.18 8.34
CA VAL A 104 -5.99 -6.71 9.59
C VAL A 104 -6.54 -7.88 10.41
N ASN A 105 -7.18 -8.86 9.77
CA ASN A 105 -7.73 -10.01 10.47
C ASN A 105 -6.65 -10.91 11.09
N LYS A 106 -5.52 -11.14 10.39
CA LYS A 106 -4.44 -12.00 10.92
C LYS A 106 -3.53 -11.30 11.92
N TYR A 107 -3.31 -9.99 11.78
CA TYR A 107 -2.27 -9.28 12.52
C TYR A 107 -2.77 -8.10 13.34
N GLY A 108 -4.04 -7.70 13.20
CA GLY A 108 -4.61 -6.50 13.82
C GLY A 108 -4.88 -6.60 15.32
N ASN A 109 -5.10 -7.82 15.84
CA ASN A 109 -5.44 -8.06 17.24
C ASN A 109 -4.23 -8.36 18.13
N ARG A 110 -3.00 -8.15 17.64
CA ARG A 110 -1.77 -8.40 18.42
C ARG A 110 -1.46 -7.31 19.46
N ASN A 111 -2.33 -6.31 19.59
CA ASN A 111 -2.19 -5.17 20.50
C ASN A 111 -3.39 -5.02 21.46
N GLU A 112 -4.22 -6.06 21.62
CA GLU A 112 -5.27 -6.14 22.66
C GLU A 112 -4.86 -7.14 23.75
#